data_AF-A0A563EFP3-F1
#
_entry.id   AF-A0A563EFP3-F1
#
_cell.length_a   1.000
_cell.length_b   1.000
_cell.length_c   1.000
_cell.angle_alpha   90.00
_cell.angle_beta   90.00
_cell.angle_gamma   90.00
#
_symmetry.space_group_name_H-M   'P 1'
#
loop_
_entity.id
_entity.type
_entity.pdbx_description
1 polymer ?
#
loop_
_entity_poly.entity_id
_entity_poly.type
_entity_poly.pdbx_seq_one_letter_code
_entity_poly.pdbx_strand_id
1 'polypeptide(L)'
;MTSTRLESPQPVAARLRSAWGLAAGGAVLLAAAPLVGVVGGSAPPAFTSWPLLAALALLPVVVSGVLMTRGRPLVAAAVLAAVAAFAPGRLLSDLQIGLDALAVSRPELLRPRSLDPLDPSAGLWLLIAGHLLTLAAGVLAANRSVGDEADASDKLIRVVLVSAFAAISLLGTPFTSTDVLLLAHGPWDLPLIGLAGGLLVAAAAPLAAALSASSTEPDTRRGGLIGVALAIIAVAAPPLVAGLAADGLGVTWGPIAALVAAALLLLEHPDRTVRAEQDEKAELTLPGTARMHAVAGVFGVLAGAATVVGALVPQLTVTAGLTAPENYAAKLLLPAGVAVAVLGAWLLARGVAAAVRPTFLVSLAALPLTAAAALDTVLAATQIAVVQPGPGIWAMAGGLVLAAVAGVCGAVAGAVEREDTEPEPRGETPVPVLATAFGAGLLAVGAFALPAVKAADLVAPGLFTNFQVASWGLLIGLLAVLAAVALAVNSRPPRAAALLSGAAVVVVVRLLELPLTGARAADASAGPGTWLAAATVVVLLIGAALRAAEGSKGRSA
;
A
#
# COMPACT_ATOMS: atom_id res chain seq x y z
N MET A 1 -48.78 -13.39 -21.20
CA MET A 1 -48.51 -13.91 -19.85
C MET A 1 -47.30 -14.83 -19.95
N THR A 2 -46.11 -14.27 -19.78
CA THR A 2 -44.83 -14.98 -19.85
C THR A 2 -44.19 -14.86 -18.47
N SER A 3 -44.12 -15.98 -17.76
CA SER A 3 -43.53 -16.09 -16.44
C SER A 3 -42.04 -15.75 -16.50
N THR A 4 -41.65 -14.64 -15.88
CA THR A 4 -40.27 -14.36 -15.48
C THR A 4 -39.81 -15.48 -14.56
N ARG A 5 -38.93 -16.36 -15.08
CA ARG A 5 -38.17 -17.31 -14.25
C ARG A 5 -37.37 -16.47 -13.25
N LEU A 6 -37.71 -16.62 -11.98
CA LEU A 6 -36.85 -16.24 -10.87
C LEU A 6 -35.55 -17.05 -11.01
N GLU A 7 -34.47 -16.39 -11.42
CA GLU A 7 -33.13 -16.89 -11.16
C GLU A 7 -33.00 -17.09 -9.65
N SER A 8 -32.95 -18.35 -9.25
CA SER A 8 -32.91 -18.75 -7.84
C SER A 8 -31.66 -18.17 -7.14
N PRO A 9 -31.78 -17.51 -5.97
CA PRO A 9 -30.68 -16.87 -5.23
C PRO A 9 -29.64 -17.84 -4.62
N GLN A 10 -29.67 -19.12 -5.00
CA GLN A 10 -28.83 -20.18 -4.43
C GLN A 10 -27.30 -20.06 -4.65
N PRO A 11 -26.75 -19.56 -5.77
CA PRO A 11 -25.31 -19.58 -5.98
C PRO A 11 -24.56 -18.62 -5.04
N VAL A 12 -25.17 -17.49 -4.66
CA VAL A 12 -24.57 -16.49 -3.76
C VAL A 12 -24.46 -17.04 -2.32
N ALA A 13 -25.51 -17.71 -1.84
CA ALA A 13 -25.53 -18.29 -0.50
C ALA A 13 -24.60 -19.50 -0.36
N ALA A 14 -24.43 -20.31 -1.41
CA ALA A 14 -23.46 -21.41 -1.41
C ALA A 14 -22.02 -20.89 -1.33
N ARG A 15 -21.71 -19.86 -2.12
CA ARG A 15 -20.37 -19.28 -2.17
C ARG A 15 -19.93 -18.64 -0.85
N LEU A 16 -20.82 -17.87 -0.21
CA LEU A 16 -20.51 -17.25 1.09
C LEU A 16 -20.30 -18.32 2.17
N ARG A 17 -21.07 -19.41 2.14
CA ARG A 17 -20.84 -20.55 3.05
C ARG A 17 -19.47 -21.20 2.81
N SER A 18 -19.06 -21.36 1.55
CA SER A 18 -17.71 -21.85 1.23
C SER A 18 -16.63 -20.88 1.71
N ALA A 19 -16.80 -19.57 1.51
CA ALA A 19 -15.88 -18.55 2.00
C ALA A 19 -15.75 -18.60 3.53
N TRP A 20 -16.88 -18.66 4.25
CA TRP A 20 -16.90 -18.79 5.69
C TRP A 20 -16.25 -20.10 6.16
N GLY A 21 -16.51 -21.22 5.48
CA GLY A 21 -15.90 -22.52 5.80
C GLY A 21 -14.38 -22.50 5.65
N LEU A 22 -13.86 -21.88 4.59
CA LEU A 22 -12.41 -21.68 4.41
C LEU A 22 -11.85 -20.78 5.52
N ALA A 23 -12.52 -19.68 5.85
CA ALA A 23 -12.09 -18.78 6.93
C ALA A 23 -12.09 -19.50 8.29
N ALA A 24 -13.09 -20.34 8.56
CA ALA A 24 -13.17 -21.15 9.77
C ALA A 24 -12.04 -22.18 9.84
N GLY A 25 -11.77 -22.88 8.74
CA GLY A 25 -10.62 -23.78 8.63
C GLY A 25 -9.31 -23.03 8.88
N GLY A 26 -9.13 -21.87 8.25
CA GLY A 26 -7.95 -21.03 8.45
C GLY A 26 -7.78 -20.59 9.91
N ALA A 27 -8.85 -20.12 10.55
CA ALA A 27 -8.84 -19.72 11.96
C ALA A 27 -8.50 -20.87 12.91
N VAL A 28 -9.00 -22.09 12.64
CA VAL A 28 -8.64 -23.29 13.42
C VAL A 28 -7.16 -23.62 13.29
N LEU A 29 -6.59 -23.55 12.07
CA LEU A 29 -5.16 -23.78 11.87
C LEU A 29 -4.31 -22.71 12.58
N LEU A 30 -4.70 -21.43 12.48
CA LEU A 30 -4.05 -20.32 13.17
C LEU A 30 -4.11 -20.48 14.71
N ALA A 31 -5.23 -20.97 15.25
CA ALA A 31 -5.40 -21.24 16.67
C ALA A 31 -4.59 -22.47 17.15
N ALA A 32 -4.47 -23.50 16.31
CA ALA A 32 -3.74 -24.73 16.61
C ALA A 32 -2.22 -24.55 16.52
N ALA A 33 -1.73 -23.68 15.62
CA ALA A 33 -0.32 -23.45 15.42
C ALA A 33 0.50 -23.17 16.70
N PRO A 34 0.12 -22.22 17.59
CA PRO A 34 0.87 -21.97 18.82
C PRO A 34 0.82 -23.13 19.82
N LEU A 35 -0.18 -24.02 19.74
CA LEU A 35 -0.26 -25.22 20.60
C LEU A 35 0.72 -26.31 20.16
N VAL A 36 0.96 -26.42 18.85
CA VAL A 36 1.94 -27.35 18.26
C VAL A 36 3.36 -26.80 18.42
N GLY A 37 3.51 -25.47 18.52
CA GLY A 37 4.78 -24.77 18.48
C GLY A 37 5.19 -24.47 17.04
N VAL A 38 5.81 -23.32 16.79
CA VAL A 38 6.22 -22.86 15.44
C VAL A 38 7.67 -23.19 15.10
N VAL A 39 8.48 -23.40 16.14
CA VAL A 39 9.88 -23.84 16.08
C VAL A 39 10.04 -25.10 16.95
N GLY A 40 11.19 -25.76 16.87
CA GLY A 40 11.53 -26.87 17.76
C GLY A 40 11.36 -26.52 19.26
N GLY A 41 11.09 -27.52 20.10
CA GLY A 41 10.67 -27.36 21.51
C GLY A 41 11.65 -26.66 22.46
N SER A 42 12.77 -26.15 21.96
CA SER A 42 13.78 -25.38 22.72
C SER A 42 13.37 -23.93 22.99
N ALA A 43 12.38 -23.38 22.29
CA ALA A 43 11.96 -21.97 22.40
C ALA A 43 10.42 -21.81 22.56
N PRO A 44 9.87 -22.06 23.75
CA PRO A 44 8.44 -21.83 24.01
C PRO A 44 8.09 -20.33 23.97
N PRO A 45 6.81 -19.94 23.85
CA PRO A 45 6.39 -18.54 23.88
C PRO A 45 6.73 -17.88 25.22
N ALA A 46 6.90 -16.55 25.21
CA ALA A 46 7.29 -15.76 26.37
C ALA A 46 6.20 -15.71 27.47
N PHE A 47 4.95 -15.99 27.11
CA PHE A 47 3.79 -16.09 28.00
C PHE A 47 2.78 -17.09 27.43
N THR A 48 1.73 -17.43 28.18
CA THR A 48 0.66 -18.34 27.73
C THR A 48 -0.27 -17.65 26.72
N SER A 49 0.23 -17.45 25.51
CA SER A 49 -0.39 -16.66 24.43
C SER A 49 -1.49 -17.37 23.66
N TRP A 50 -1.52 -18.71 23.67
CA TRP A 50 -2.44 -19.50 22.84
C TRP A 50 -3.92 -19.13 22.99
N PRO A 51 -4.48 -18.80 24.19
CA PRO A 51 -5.89 -18.45 24.30
C PRO A 51 -6.19 -17.12 23.59
N LEU A 52 -5.27 -16.16 23.70
CA LEU A 52 -5.38 -14.87 23.02
C LEU A 52 -5.32 -15.07 21.51
N LEU A 53 -4.35 -15.84 21.01
CA LEU A 53 -4.18 -16.09 19.58
C LEU A 53 -5.37 -16.85 18.99
N ALA A 54 -5.89 -17.86 19.71
CA ALA A 54 -7.09 -18.57 19.32
C ALA A 54 -8.32 -17.63 19.27
N ALA A 55 -8.49 -16.77 20.28
CA ALA A 55 -9.58 -15.80 20.31
C ALA A 55 -9.48 -14.82 19.12
N LEU A 56 -8.30 -14.26 18.86
CA LEU A 56 -8.07 -13.32 17.75
C LEU A 56 -8.26 -13.96 16.38
N ALA A 57 -7.86 -15.22 16.21
CA ALA A 57 -8.06 -15.97 14.96
C ALA A 57 -9.53 -16.30 14.71
N LEU A 58 -10.27 -16.72 15.75
CA LEU A 58 -11.67 -17.12 15.64
C LEU A 58 -12.63 -15.93 15.56
N LEU A 59 -12.28 -14.78 16.14
CA LEU A 59 -13.17 -13.63 16.27
C LEU A 59 -13.78 -13.14 14.94
N PRO A 60 -13.01 -12.93 13.84
CA PRO A 60 -13.59 -12.57 12.54
C PRO A 60 -14.59 -13.59 11.99
N VAL A 61 -14.29 -14.88 12.16
CA VAL A 61 -15.13 -15.99 11.67
C VAL A 61 -16.43 -16.06 12.46
N VAL A 62 -16.35 -15.92 13.79
CA VAL A 62 -17.52 -15.90 14.68
C VAL A 62 -18.39 -14.69 14.37
N VAL A 63 -17.81 -13.49 14.25
CA VAL A 63 -18.54 -12.25 13.89
C VAL A 63 -19.24 -12.43 12.54
N SER A 64 -18.52 -12.93 11.53
CA SER A 64 -19.09 -13.20 10.21
C SER A 64 -20.23 -14.23 10.27
N GLY A 65 -20.05 -15.33 10.99
CA GLY A 65 -21.08 -16.38 11.15
C GLY A 65 -22.33 -15.89 11.88
N VAL A 66 -22.16 -15.07 12.93
CA VAL A 66 -23.27 -14.42 13.65
C VAL A 66 -24.02 -13.46 12.71
N LEU A 67 -23.31 -12.71 11.88
CA LEU A 67 -23.95 -11.84 10.89
C LEU A 67 -24.69 -12.63 9.81
N MET A 68 -24.14 -13.76 9.33
CA MET A 68 -24.82 -14.65 8.40
C MET A 68 -26.11 -15.21 8.99
N THR A 69 -26.07 -15.71 10.23
CA THR A 69 -27.24 -16.29 10.91
C THR A 69 -28.30 -15.23 11.25
N ARG A 70 -27.90 -13.98 11.44
CA ARG A 70 -28.82 -12.83 11.59
C ARG A 70 -29.34 -12.27 10.27
N GLY A 71 -29.12 -12.96 9.15
CA GLY A 71 -29.62 -12.53 7.84
C GLY A 71 -28.88 -11.33 7.24
N ARG A 72 -27.63 -11.06 7.68
CA ARG A 72 -26.76 -10.00 7.15
C ARG A 72 -25.56 -10.56 6.38
N PRO A 73 -25.78 -11.31 5.27
CA PRO A 73 -24.71 -11.97 4.54
C PRO A 73 -23.74 -10.97 3.88
N LEU A 74 -24.19 -9.77 3.52
CA LEU A 74 -23.35 -8.74 2.89
C LEU A 74 -22.32 -8.17 3.87
N VAL A 75 -22.74 -7.87 5.11
CA VAL A 75 -21.86 -7.46 6.20
C VAL A 75 -20.85 -8.56 6.49
N ALA A 76 -21.32 -9.81 6.62
CA ALA A 76 -20.49 -10.97 6.92
C ALA A 76 -19.39 -11.20 5.89
N ALA A 77 -19.73 -11.10 4.60
CA ALA A 77 -18.78 -11.23 3.51
C ALA A 77 -17.77 -10.07 3.48
N ALA A 78 -18.19 -8.85 3.82
CA ALA A 78 -17.30 -7.69 3.85
C ALA A 78 -16.29 -7.77 5.00
N VAL A 79 -16.70 -8.29 6.17
CA VAL A 79 -15.78 -8.60 7.28
C VAL A 79 -14.67 -9.54 6.81
N LEU A 80 -15.03 -10.66 6.16
CA LEU A 80 -14.05 -11.65 5.68
C LEU A 80 -13.11 -11.07 4.62
N ALA A 81 -13.64 -10.31 3.66
CA ALA A 81 -12.84 -9.68 2.61
C ALA A 81 -11.83 -8.68 3.19
N ALA A 82 -12.25 -7.82 4.13
CA ALA A 82 -11.37 -6.84 4.76
C ALA A 82 -10.28 -7.49 5.63
N VAL A 83 -10.60 -8.55 6.38
CA VAL A 83 -9.60 -9.30 7.16
C VAL A 83 -8.57 -9.97 6.26
N ALA A 84 -9.02 -10.53 5.14
CA ALA A 84 -8.14 -11.19 4.18
C ALA A 84 -7.15 -10.23 3.50
N ALA A 85 -7.44 -8.92 3.43
CA ALA A 85 -6.51 -7.93 2.90
C ALA A 85 -5.18 -7.86 3.69
N PHE A 86 -5.19 -8.24 4.96
CA PHE A 86 -3.99 -8.30 5.82
C PHE A 86 -3.23 -9.63 5.71
N ALA A 87 -3.87 -10.68 5.18
CA ALA A 87 -3.29 -12.02 5.14
C ALA A 87 -1.96 -12.11 4.37
N PRO A 88 -1.76 -11.44 3.22
CA PRO A 88 -0.48 -11.49 2.52
C PRO A 88 0.68 -10.94 3.35
N GLY A 89 0.47 -9.81 4.04
CA GLY A 89 1.48 -9.22 4.90
C GLY A 89 1.81 -10.13 6.09
N ARG A 90 0.78 -10.66 6.77
CA ARG A 90 0.96 -11.60 7.89
C ARG A 90 1.64 -12.90 7.46
N LEU A 91 1.29 -13.42 6.28
CA LEU A 91 1.91 -14.61 5.70
C LEU A 91 3.41 -14.42 5.49
N LEU A 92 3.83 -13.29 4.90
CA LEU A 92 5.25 -12.99 4.71
C LEU A 92 5.96 -12.78 6.05
N SER A 93 5.35 -12.07 7.01
CA SER A 93 5.91 -11.92 8.34
C SER A 93 6.08 -13.25 9.08
N ASP A 94 5.15 -14.20 8.93
CA ASP A 94 5.27 -15.53 9.53
C ASP A 94 6.26 -16.42 8.76
N LEU A 95 6.36 -16.30 7.43
CA LEU A 95 7.37 -16.99 6.62
C LEU A 95 8.80 -16.63 7.03
N GLN A 96 9.03 -15.40 7.52
CA GLN A 96 10.34 -14.99 8.05
C GLN A 96 10.81 -15.88 9.21
N ILE A 97 9.89 -16.43 10.02
CA ILE A 97 10.24 -17.37 11.10
C ILE A 97 10.88 -18.64 10.52
N GLY A 98 10.42 -19.07 9.34
CA GLY A 98 10.96 -20.25 8.65
C GLY A 98 12.37 -20.06 8.09
N LEU A 99 12.78 -18.80 7.88
CA LEU A 99 14.07 -18.44 7.30
C LEU A 99 15.09 -18.07 8.37
N ASP A 100 14.66 -17.27 9.35
CA ASP A 100 15.46 -16.87 10.49
C ASP A 100 14.53 -16.50 11.65
N ALA A 101 14.30 -17.46 12.54
CA ALA A 101 13.43 -17.28 13.71
C ALA A 101 14.04 -16.32 14.75
N LEU A 102 15.37 -16.18 14.81
CA LEU A 102 16.04 -15.30 15.77
C LEU A 102 15.90 -13.82 15.37
N ALA A 103 15.73 -13.54 14.08
CA ALA A 103 15.46 -12.19 13.60
C ALA A 103 14.04 -11.69 13.96
N VAL A 104 13.09 -12.59 14.24
CA VAL A 104 11.67 -12.25 14.38
C VAL A 104 11.26 -11.97 15.83
N SER A 105 10.73 -10.76 16.08
CA SER A 105 10.19 -10.35 17.38
C SER A 105 8.72 -10.76 17.59
N ARG A 106 8.47 -12.07 17.78
CA ARG A 106 7.13 -12.63 18.07
C ARG A 106 7.09 -13.37 19.42
N PRO A 107 7.16 -12.65 20.56
CA PRO A 107 7.16 -13.24 21.90
C PRO A 107 5.95 -14.14 22.18
N GLU A 108 4.83 -13.87 21.53
CA GLU A 108 3.62 -14.69 21.63
C GLU A 108 3.75 -16.05 20.92
N LEU A 109 4.78 -16.28 20.10
CA LEU A 109 5.01 -17.54 19.39
C LEU A 109 6.27 -18.26 19.88
N LEU A 110 7.35 -17.51 20.14
CA LEU A 110 8.60 -18.09 20.62
C LEU A 110 9.41 -17.07 21.45
N ARG A 111 10.20 -17.58 22.40
CA ARG A 111 11.24 -16.85 23.14
C ARG A 111 12.53 -17.68 23.11
N PRO A 112 13.53 -17.30 22.31
CA PRO A 112 14.81 -17.99 22.27
C PRO A 112 15.49 -18.01 23.64
N ARG A 113 16.17 -19.12 23.96
CA ARG A 113 16.95 -19.30 25.21
C ARG A 113 18.44 -19.51 24.97
N SER A 114 18.83 -19.74 23.72
CA SER A 114 20.20 -19.84 23.25
C SER A 114 20.28 -19.24 21.84
N LEU A 115 21.49 -19.11 21.32
CA LEU A 115 21.75 -18.73 19.92
C LEU A 115 21.77 -19.94 18.98
N ASP A 116 21.33 -21.11 19.46
CA ASP A 116 21.26 -22.29 18.62
C ASP A 116 20.21 -22.08 17.52
N PRO A 117 20.47 -22.54 16.29
CA PRO A 117 19.50 -22.46 15.21
C PRO A 117 18.15 -23.08 15.62
N LEU A 118 17.06 -22.35 15.36
CA LEU A 118 15.71 -22.81 15.63
C LEU A 118 15.08 -23.34 14.35
N ASP A 119 14.95 -24.66 14.27
CA ASP A 119 14.32 -25.31 13.13
C ASP A 119 12.80 -25.07 13.11
N PRO A 120 12.21 -24.81 11.93
CA PRO A 120 10.76 -24.72 11.77
C PRO A 120 10.07 -26.03 12.18
N SER A 121 8.93 -25.92 12.85
CA SER A 121 8.12 -27.09 13.22
C SER A 121 6.73 -27.04 12.56
N ALA A 122 5.91 -28.07 12.81
CA ALA A 122 4.61 -28.22 12.17
C ALA A 122 3.67 -27.02 12.40
N GLY A 123 3.77 -26.31 13.54
CA GLY A 123 2.93 -25.15 13.80
C GLY A 123 3.21 -23.97 12.87
N LEU A 124 4.43 -23.80 12.35
CA LEU A 124 4.68 -22.76 11.34
C LEU A 124 3.89 -23.03 10.05
N TRP A 125 3.87 -24.29 9.61
CA TRP A 125 3.12 -24.68 8.42
C TRP A 125 1.60 -24.55 8.61
N LEU A 126 1.11 -24.76 9.85
CA LEU A 126 -0.27 -24.45 10.21
C LEU A 126 -0.57 -22.94 10.10
N LEU A 127 0.35 -22.06 10.53
CA LEU A 127 0.18 -20.60 10.33
C LEU A 127 0.07 -20.24 8.86
N ILE A 128 1.00 -20.74 8.05
CA ILE A 128 1.07 -20.50 6.61
C ILE A 128 -0.24 -20.96 5.93
N ALA A 129 -0.65 -22.21 6.18
CA ALA A 129 -1.90 -22.75 5.65
C ALA A 129 -3.11 -21.94 6.13
N GLY A 130 -3.11 -21.50 7.38
CA GLY A 130 -4.15 -20.64 7.96
C GLY A 130 -4.34 -19.32 7.22
N HIS A 131 -3.24 -18.62 6.91
CA HIS A 131 -3.26 -17.38 6.13
C HIS A 131 -3.71 -17.61 4.68
N LEU A 132 -3.26 -18.69 4.04
CA LEU A 132 -3.67 -19.04 2.69
C LEU A 132 -5.18 -19.31 2.59
N LEU A 133 -5.74 -20.04 3.56
CA LEU A 133 -7.19 -20.27 3.64
C LEU A 133 -7.96 -18.97 3.91
N THR A 134 -7.44 -18.10 4.76
CA THR A 134 -8.02 -16.77 5.03
C THR A 134 -8.04 -15.90 3.76
N LEU A 135 -6.95 -15.92 2.99
CA LEU A 135 -6.86 -15.22 1.71
C LEU A 135 -7.87 -15.76 0.70
N ALA A 136 -7.93 -17.08 0.53
CA ALA A 136 -8.89 -17.73 -0.37
C ALA A 136 -10.34 -17.42 0.02
N ALA A 137 -10.65 -17.43 1.32
CA ALA A 137 -11.96 -17.02 1.84
C ALA A 137 -12.30 -15.57 1.47
N GLY A 138 -11.35 -14.64 1.65
CA GLY A 138 -11.53 -13.24 1.28
C GLY A 138 -11.78 -13.04 -0.20
N VAL A 139 -11.01 -13.69 -1.07
CA VAL A 139 -11.20 -13.65 -2.53
C VAL A 139 -12.59 -14.16 -2.92
N LEU A 140 -13.06 -15.24 -2.30
CA LEU A 140 -14.42 -15.73 -2.52
C LEU A 140 -15.50 -14.76 -2.01
N ALA A 141 -15.25 -14.05 -0.91
CA ALA A 141 -16.18 -13.09 -0.31
C ALA A 141 -16.22 -11.72 -1.01
N ALA A 142 -15.11 -11.32 -1.66
CA ALA A 142 -14.93 -10.01 -2.30
C ALA A 142 -15.53 -9.92 -3.71
N ASN A 143 -15.70 -11.03 -4.42
CA ASN A 143 -16.00 -11.06 -5.85
C ASN A 143 -17.50 -10.81 -6.17
N ARG A 144 -18.01 -9.68 -5.69
CA ARG A 144 -19.34 -9.12 -6.00
C ARG A 144 -19.11 -7.83 -6.77
N SER A 145 -20.03 -7.48 -7.66
CA SER A 145 -19.95 -6.27 -8.48
C SER A 145 -19.67 -5.05 -7.61
N VAL A 146 -18.64 -4.29 -7.97
CA VAL A 146 -18.44 -2.91 -7.54
C VAL A 146 -19.75 -2.19 -7.85
N GLY A 147 -20.55 -1.92 -6.83
CA GLY A 147 -21.73 -1.05 -6.99
C GLY A 147 -21.26 0.38 -7.23
N ASP A 148 -22.10 1.19 -7.87
CA ASP A 148 -21.88 2.63 -8.05
C ASP A 148 -21.31 3.24 -6.77
N GLU A 149 -20.32 4.10 -6.93
CA GLU A 149 -19.56 4.66 -5.82
C GLU A 149 -20.38 5.68 -5.03
N ALA A 150 -20.20 5.69 -3.71
CA ALA A 150 -20.93 6.62 -2.86
C ALA A 150 -20.25 7.98 -2.95
N ASP A 151 -21.06 9.03 -3.08
CA ASP A 151 -20.58 10.40 -2.99
C ASP A 151 -19.75 10.61 -1.72
N ALA A 152 -18.60 11.26 -1.85
CA ALA A 152 -17.59 11.25 -0.80
C ALA A 152 -18.00 12.07 0.43
N SER A 153 -18.52 11.35 1.42
CA SER A 153 -18.91 11.88 2.72
C SER A 153 -17.68 12.21 3.59
N ASP A 154 -17.80 13.19 4.50
CA ASP A 154 -16.80 13.50 5.54
C ASP A 154 -16.38 12.27 6.37
N LYS A 155 -17.25 11.25 6.43
CA LYS A 155 -16.96 9.96 7.06
C LYS A 155 -15.83 9.19 6.37
N LEU A 156 -15.74 9.24 5.02
CA LEU A 156 -14.67 8.58 4.26
C LEU A 156 -13.30 9.14 4.65
N ILE A 157 -13.21 10.47 4.74
CA ILE A 157 -11.97 11.19 5.08
C ILE A 157 -11.50 10.78 6.48
N ARG A 158 -12.42 10.77 7.45
CA ARG A 158 -12.13 10.37 8.83
C ARG A 158 -11.64 8.92 8.90
N VAL A 159 -12.33 8.00 8.24
CA VAL A 159 -11.94 6.58 8.19
C VAL A 159 -10.54 6.42 7.61
N VAL A 160 -10.24 7.12 6.51
CA VAL A 160 -8.93 7.08 5.86
C VAL A 160 -7.84 7.65 6.79
N LEU A 161 -8.10 8.75 7.48
CA LEU A 161 -7.15 9.33 8.45
C LEU A 161 -6.90 8.39 9.64
N VAL A 162 -7.95 7.82 10.23
CA VAL A 162 -7.84 6.88 11.36
C VAL A 162 -7.08 5.63 10.96
N SER A 163 -7.36 5.08 9.78
CA SER A 163 -6.66 3.89 9.27
C SER A 163 -5.22 4.17 8.82
N ALA A 164 -4.92 5.36 8.30
CA ALA A 164 -3.56 5.81 8.04
C ALA A 164 -2.76 5.97 9.35
N PHE A 165 -3.39 6.51 10.40
CA PHE A 165 -2.80 6.57 11.73
C PHE A 165 -2.53 5.16 12.30
N ALA A 166 -3.44 4.21 12.08
CA ALA A 166 -3.20 2.81 12.42
C ALA A 166 -1.98 2.24 11.66
N ALA A 167 -1.86 2.51 10.35
CA ALA A 167 -0.73 2.07 9.54
C ALA A 167 0.60 2.58 10.09
N ILE A 168 0.70 3.88 10.41
CA ILE A 168 1.90 4.49 10.99
C ILE A 168 2.22 3.83 12.35
N SER A 169 1.20 3.57 13.16
CA SER A 169 1.36 2.95 14.49
C SER A 169 1.86 1.50 14.40
N LEU A 170 1.41 0.74 13.40
CA LEU A 170 1.84 -0.63 13.13
C LEU A 170 3.29 -0.73 12.60
N LEU A 171 3.85 0.37 12.09
CA LEU A 171 5.24 0.44 11.63
C LEU A 171 6.23 0.78 12.78
N GLY A 172 5.72 1.14 13.95
CA GLY A 172 6.53 1.40 15.14
C GLY A 172 7.11 0.13 15.77
N THR A 173 7.98 0.31 16.75
CA THR A 173 8.51 -0.82 17.54
C THR A 173 7.39 -1.48 18.35
N PRO A 174 7.25 -2.82 18.30
CA PRO A 174 6.09 -3.51 18.87
C PRO A 174 6.09 -3.58 20.40
N PHE A 175 7.26 -3.59 21.03
CA PHE A 175 7.46 -3.61 22.48
C PHE A 175 8.86 -3.08 22.80
N THR A 176 9.19 -2.88 24.07
CA THR A 176 10.58 -2.70 24.52
C THR A 176 11.09 -4.00 25.11
N SER A 177 12.39 -4.29 24.99
CA SER A 177 12.98 -5.52 25.52
C SER A 177 14.26 -5.23 26.30
N THR A 178 14.40 -5.92 27.42
CA THR A 178 15.65 -6.03 28.20
C THR A 178 16.32 -7.40 28.03
N ASP A 179 15.69 -8.29 27.27
CA ASP A 179 16.18 -9.64 26.98
C ASP A 179 17.10 -9.60 25.75
N VAL A 180 18.36 -10.01 25.94
CA VAL A 180 19.40 -10.00 24.89
C VAL A 180 19.08 -10.98 23.76
N LEU A 181 18.27 -12.01 24.02
CA LEU A 181 17.89 -13.03 23.04
C LEU A 181 16.56 -12.75 22.35
N LEU A 182 15.82 -11.74 22.80
CA LEU A 182 14.56 -11.32 22.20
C LEU A 182 14.60 -9.81 21.98
N LEU A 183 15.18 -9.43 20.86
CA LEU A 183 15.29 -8.03 20.47
C LEU A 183 13.93 -7.46 20.05
N ALA A 184 13.75 -6.16 20.23
CA ALA A 184 12.51 -5.45 19.91
C ALA A 184 12.55 -4.88 18.49
N HIS A 185 12.57 -5.76 17.48
CA HIS A 185 12.59 -5.38 16.08
C HIS A 185 11.20 -4.98 15.59
N GLY A 186 11.11 -3.78 15.01
CA GLY A 186 9.98 -3.40 14.15
C GLY A 186 10.15 -3.95 12.73
N PRO A 187 9.18 -3.72 11.83
CA PRO A 187 9.29 -4.13 10.43
C PRO A 187 10.57 -3.68 9.72
N TRP A 188 11.13 -2.55 10.15
CA TRP A 188 12.32 -1.92 9.55
C TRP A 188 13.63 -2.61 9.88
N ASP A 189 13.67 -3.32 11.00
CA ASP A 189 14.87 -4.01 11.47
C ASP A 189 14.89 -5.47 10.96
N LEU A 190 13.82 -5.91 10.30
CA LEU A 190 13.69 -7.26 9.76
C LEU A 190 14.33 -7.39 8.37
N PRO A 191 14.78 -8.61 8.01
CA PRO A 191 15.14 -8.94 6.63
C PRO A 191 14.00 -8.65 5.64
N LEU A 192 14.34 -8.61 4.34
CA LEU A 192 13.44 -8.14 3.27
C LEU A 192 12.02 -8.74 3.31
N ILE A 193 11.88 -10.04 3.63
CA ILE A 193 10.58 -10.71 3.69
C ILE A 193 9.76 -10.22 4.89
N GLY A 194 10.38 -10.10 6.06
CA GLY A 194 9.75 -9.51 7.25
C GLY A 194 9.37 -8.04 7.04
N LEU A 195 10.25 -7.25 6.43
CA LEU A 195 9.99 -5.86 6.06
C LEU A 195 8.81 -5.73 5.09
N ALA A 196 8.81 -6.49 4.00
CA ALA A 196 7.72 -6.51 3.04
C ALA A 196 6.40 -6.92 3.69
N GLY A 197 6.43 -7.93 4.58
CA GLY A 197 5.27 -8.36 5.36
C GLY A 197 4.69 -7.24 6.22
N GLY A 198 5.54 -6.55 7.00
CA GLY A 198 5.13 -5.45 7.85
C GLY A 198 4.60 -4.24 7.07
N LEU A 199 5.23 -3.88 5.95
CA LEU A 199 4.75 -2.81 5.07
C LEU A 199 3.38 -3.15 4.44
N LEU A 200 3.18 -4.41 4.03
CA LEU A 200 1.89 -4.87 3.49
C LEU A 200 0.79 -4.85 4.56
N VAL A 201 1.08 -5.28 5.79
CA VAL A 201 0.15 -5.16 6.92
C VAL A 201 -0.22 -3.71 7.18
N ALA A 202 0.77 -2.80 7.20
CA ALA A 202 0.54 -1.39 7.42
C ALA A 202 -0.31 -0.77 6.29
N ALA A 203 0.00 -1.08 5.02
CA ALA A 203 -0.73 -0.58 3.87
C ALA A 203 -2.16 -1.15 3.76
N ALA A 204 -2.38 -2.40 4.20
CA ALA A 204 -3.68 -3.05 4.16
C ALA A 204 -4.75 -2.29 4.94
N ALA A 205 -4.40 -1.65 6.06
CA ALA A 205 -5.33 -0.88 6.89
C ALA A 205 -6.01 0.27 6.12
N PRO A 206 -5.30 1.29 5.61
CA PRO A 206 -5.92 2.37 4.86
C PRO A 206 -6.53 1.92 3.54
N LEU A 207 -5.94 0.94 2.86
CA LEU A 207 -6.48 0.42 1.60
C LEU A 207 -7.86 -0.24 1.81
N ALA A 208 -7.93 -1.21 2.72
CA ALA A 208 -9.18 -1.92 3.00
C ALA A 208 -10.23 -1.01 3.64
N ALA A 209 -9.81 -0.05 4.49
CA ALA A 209 -10.71 0.92 5.10
C ALA A 209 -11.31 1.87 4.06
N ALA A 210 -10.49 2.39 3.15
CA ALA A 210 -10.94 3.26 2.06
C ALA A 210 -11.92 2.54 1.13
N LEU A 211 -11.57 1.33 0.68
CA LEU A 211 -12.42 0.50 -0.19
C LEU A 211 -13.75 0.14 0.49
N SER A 212 -13.73 -0.10 1.79
CA SER A 212 -14.95 -0.38 2.56
C SER A 212 -15.78 0.89 2.71
N ALA A 213 -15.16 2.01 3.05
CA ALA A 213 -15.81 3.30 3.28
C ALA A 213 -16.43 3.89 2.00
N SER A 214 -15.83 3.66 0.83
CA SER A 214 -16.34 4.12 -0.46
C SER A 214 -17.54 3.31 -0.98
N SER A 215 -17.88 2.17 -0.37
CA SER A 215 -19.03 1.35 -0.77
C SER A 215 -20.35 2.10 -0.53
N THR A 216 -21.26 2.08 -1.52
CA THR A 216 -22.65 2.58 -1.39
C THR A 216 -23.49 1.75 -0.45
N GLU A 217 -23.27 0.44 -0.42
CA GLU A 217 -24.03 -0.48 0.43
C GLU A 217 -23.64 -0.30 1.90
N PRO A 218 -24.54 0.18 2.78
CA PRO A 218 -24.24 0.43 4.19
C PRO A 218 -23.74 -0.83 4.92
N ASP A 219 -24.26 -1.99 4.51
CA ASP A 219 -23.88 -3.28 5.07
C ASP A 219 -22.45 -3.67 4.70
N THR A 220 -22.03 -3.46 3.45
CA THR A 220 -20.66 -3.72 3.01
C THR A 220 -19.69 -2.75 3.68
N ARG A 221 -20.07 -1.47 3.77
CA ARG A 221 -19.29 -0.46 4.50
C ARG A 221 -19.05 -0.86 5.94
N ARG A 222 -20.13 -1.15 6.67
CA ARG A 222 -20.08 -1.55 8.08
C ARG A 222 -19.26 -2.82 8.28
N GLY A 223 -19.50 -3.85 7.47
CA GLY A 223 -18.79 -5.11 7.58
C GLY A 223 -17.31 -4.95 7.28
N GLY A 224 -16.96 -4.17 6.26
CA GLY A 224 -15.57 -3.89 5.90
C GLY A 224 -14.82 -3.17 7.01
N LEU A 225 -15.39 -2.11 7.61
CA LEU A 225 -14.76 -1.40 8.73
C LEU A 225 -14.60 -2.27 9.98
N ILE A 226 -15.60 -3.11 10.29
CA ILE A 226 -15.48 -4.11 11.37
C ILE A 226 -14.32 -5.06 11.04
N GLY A 227 -14.23 -5.57 9.81
CA GLY A 227 -13.16 -6.46 9.40
C GLY A 227 -11.77 -5.83 9.51
N VAL A 228 -11.59 -4.58 9.06
CA VAL A 228 -10.33 -3.84 9.21
C VAL A 228 -9.97 -3.68 10.69
N ALA A 229 -10.91 -3.25 11.52
CA ALA A 229 -10.66 -3.09 12.95
C ALA A 229 -10.25 -4.41 13.62
N LEU A 230 -10.95 -5.51 13.32
CA LEU A 230 -10.61 -6.83 13.83
C LEU A 230 -9.22 -7.30 13.38
N ALA A 231 -8.83 -7.02 12.13
CA ALA A 231 -7.51 -7.34 11.62
C ALA A 231 -6.40 -6.53 12.32
N ILE A 232 -6.62 -5.22 12.53
CA ILE A 232 -5.69 -4.36 13.29
C ILE A 232 -5.56 -4.89 14.74
N ILE A 233 -6.67 -5.22 15.41
CA ILE A 233 -6.65 -5.81 16.76
C ILE A 233 -5.84 -7.11 16.77
N ALA A 234 -6.04 -7.97 15.77
CA ALA A 234 -5.34 -9.26 15.67
C ALA A 234 -3.83 -9.14 15.40
N VAL A 235 -3.34 -7.96 14.98
CA VAL A 235 -1.92 -7.66 14.80
C VAL A 235 -1.36 -6.91 16.01
N ALA A 236 -2.09 -5.94 16.55
CA ALA A 236 -1.61 -5.06 17.62
C ALA A 236 -1.77 -5.64 19.03
N ALA A 237 -2.76 -6.50 19.27
CA ALA A 237 -3.00 -7.04 20.61
C ALA A 237 -1.88 -7.98 21.12
N PRO A 238 -1.31 -8.91 20.33
CA PRO A 238 -0.27 -9.81 20.81
C PRO A 238 0.97 -9.10 21.40
N PRO A 239 1.62 -8.13 20.72
CA PRO A 239 2.78 -7.46 21.29
C PRO A 239 2.43 -6.57 22.50
N LEU A 240 1.24 -5.98 22.55
CA LEU A 240 0.78 -5.24 23.73
C LEU A 240 0.67 -6.16 24.95
N VAL A 241 0.03 -7.33 24.79
CA VAL A 241 -0.11 -8.30 25.89
C VAL A 241 1.25 -8.88 26.28
N ALA A 242 2.15 -9.09 25.31
CA ALA A 242 3.51 -9.51 25.60
C ALA A 242 4.24 -8.49 26.51
N GLY A 243 4.16 -7.19 26.21
CA GLY A 243 4.74 -6.14 27.04
C GLY A 243 4.08 -5.96 28.42
N LEU A 244 2.90 -6.54 28.65
CA LEU A 244 2.21 -6.52 29.94
C LEU A 244 2.41 -7.82 30.76
N ALA A 245 2.60 -8.95 30.09
CA ALA A 245 2.54 -10.28 30.70
C ALA A 245 3.87 -11.02 30.71
N ALA A 246 4.83 -10.68 29.84
CA ALA A 246 6.10 -11.38 29.73
C ALA A 246 7.24 -10.62 30.43
N ASP A 247 8.02 -11.35 31.23
CA ASP A 247 9.14 -10.78 31.96
C ASP A 247 10.24 -10.24 31.02
N GLY A 248 10.67 -9.01 31.28
CA GLY A 248 11.70 -8.32 30.52
C GLY A 248 11.21 -7.59 29.28
N LEU A 249 9.90 -7.66 28.99
CA LEU A 249 9.25 -6.89 27.93
C LEU A 249 8.45 -5.72 28.50
N GLY A 250 8.37 -4.62 27.75
CA GLY A 250 7.57 -3.44 28.11
C GLY A 250 6.71 -2.95 26.95
N VAL A 251 5.72 -2.12 27.28
CA VAL A 251 4.75 -1.60 26.32
C VAL A 251 5.31 -0.39 25.57
N THR A 252 5.02 -0.30 24.27
CA THR A 252 5.28 0.88 23.43
C THR A 252 3.97 1.54 22.97
N TRP A 253 4.08 2.74 22.42
CA TRP A 253 2.91 3.50 21.95
C TRP A 253 2.26 2.90 20.69
N GLY A 254 3.02 2.19 19.84
CA GLY A 254 2.57 1.69 18.54
C GLY A 254 1.33 0.79 18.64
N PRO A 255 1.38 -0.33 19.37
CA PRO A 255 0.21 -1.20 19.58
C PRO A 255 -0.98 -0.48 20.22
N ILE A 256 -0.74 0.41 21.18
CA ILE A 256 -1.81 1.19 21.85
C ILE A 256 -2.52 2.07 20.82
N ALA A 257 -1.77 2.85 20.05
CA ALA A 257 -2.31 3.76 19.04
C ALA A 257 -3.06 3.01 17.93
N ALA A 258 -2.57 1.84 17.51
CA ALA A 258 -3.25 0.97 16.56
C ALA A 258 -4.59 0.45 17.10
N LEU A 259 -4.65 0.05 18.38
CA LEU A 259 -5.90 -0.40 19.01
C LEU A 259 -6.90 0.75 19.20
N VAL A 260 -6.44 1.96 19.54
CA VAL A 260 -7.28 3.16 19.59
C VAL A 260 -7.88 3.43 18.20
N ALA A 261 -7.08 3.35 17.14
CA ALA A 261 -7.57 3.50 15.78
C ALA A 261 -8.61 2.42 15.41
N ALA A 262 -8.37 1.17 15.77
CA ALA A 262 -9.35 0.09 15.58
C ALA A 262 -10.66 0.35 16.33
N ALA A 263 -10.59 0.84 17.57
CA ALA A 263 -11.77 1.22 18.35
C ALA A 263 -12.56 2.36 17.66
N LEU A 264 -11.87 3.39 17.18
CA LEU A 264 -12.49 4.49 16.43
C LEU A 264 -13.20 3.99 15.16
N LEU A 265 -12.60 3.04 14.43
CA LEU A 265 -13.24 2.41 13.27
C LEU A 265 -14.50 1.60 13.64
N LEU A 266 -14.52 0.95 14.80
CA LEU A 266 -15.71 0.21 15.28
C LEU A 266 -16.85 1.15 15.74
N LEU A 267 -16.51 2.35 16.20
CA LEU A 267 -17.48 3.36 16.64
C LEU A 267 -18.11 4.12 15.47
N GLU A 268 -17.64 3.93 14.23
CA GLU A 268 -18.27 4.52 13.07
C GLU A 268 -19.68 3.93 12.84
N HIS A 269 -20.70 4.79 12.88
CA HIS A 269 -22.10 4.41 12.74
C HIS A 269 -22.68 4.92 11.40
N PRO A 270 -23.13 4.03 10.50
CA PRO A 270 -23.70 4.43 9.22
C PRO A 270 -25.12 5.04 9.34
N ASP A 271 -25.87 4.77 10.42
CA ASP A 271 -27.35 4.81 10.40
C ASP A 271 -28.02 6.17 10.69
N ARG A 272 -27.29 7.28 10.91
CA ARG A 272 -27.93 8.55 11.36
C ARG A 272 -28.17 9.63 10.32
N THR A 273 -27.66 9.51 9.08
CA THR A 273 -27.65 10.64 8.12
C THR A 273 -28.44 10.36 6.83
N VAL A 274 -28.69 9.11 6.46
CA VAL A 274 -29.35 8.75 5.19
C VAL A 274 -30.83 9.18 5.13
N ARG A 275 -31.49 9.36 6.28
CA ARG A 275 -32.91 9.75 6.33
C ARG A 275 -33.16 11.26 6.13
N ALA A 276 -32.10 12.08 6.13
CA ALA A 276 -32.19 13.53 5.92
C ALA A 276 -31.82 13.96 4.49
N GLU A 277 -31.00 13.16 3.78
CA GLU A 277 -30.50 13.50 2.43
C GLU A 277 -31.43 13.04 1.29
N GLN A 278 -32.44 12.20 1.57
CA GLN A 278 -33.39 11.74 0.54
C GLN A 278 -34.40 12.82 0.09
N ASP A 279 -34.55 13.92 0.83
CA ASP A 279 -35.48 15.03 0.49
C ASP A 279 -34.84 16.12 -0.40
N GLU A 280 -33.53 16.06 -0.68
CA GLU A 280 -32.80 17.14 -1.34
C GLU A 280 -32.17 16.71 -2.67
N LYS A 281 -32.92 15.98 -3.51
CA LYS A 281 -32.57 15.81 -4.93
C LYS A 281 -32.96 17.06 -5.72
N ALA A 282 -32.14 18.10 -5.58
CA ALA A 282 -32.04 19.17 -6.56
C ALA A 282 -30.66 19.12 -7.23
N GLU A 283 -30.68 19.17 -8.55
CA GLU A 283 -29.56 19.21 -9.50
C GLU A 283 -28.41 20.12 -9.02
N LEU A 284 -27.42 19.53 -8.34
CA LEU A 284 -26.23 20.19 -7.80
C LEU A 284 -25.03 19.27 -8.03
N THR A 285 -23.97 19.79 -8.66
CA THR A 285 -22.69 19.11 -8.78
C THR A 285 -22.18 18.65 -7.42
N LEU A 286 -21.93 17.35 -7.29
CA LEU A 286 -21.70 16.65 -6.04
C LEU A 286 -20.48 17.23 -5.26
N PRO A 287 -20.68 17.82 -4.06
CA PRO A 287 -19.61 18.37 -3.21
C PRO A 287 -18.54 17.35 -2.81
N GLY A 288 -18.80 16.05 -2.96
CA GLY A 288 -17.89 14.96 -2.59
C GLY A 288 -16.63 14.91 -3.45
N THR A 289 -16.75 15.04 -4.78
CA THR A 289 -15.60 14.95 -5.71
C THR A 289 -14.52 15.99 -5.42
N ALA A 290 -14.91 17.25 -5.21
CA ALA A 290 -14.01 18.33 -4.85
C ALA A 290 -13.31 18.10 -3.49
N ARG A 291 -14.01 17.45 -2.54
CA ARG A 291 -13.41 17.07 -1.25
C ARG A 291 -12.40 15.94 -1.42
N MET A 292 -12.67 14.95 -2.27
CA MET A 292 -11.70 13.88 -2.54
C MET A 292 -10.44 14.38 -3.23
N HIS A 293 -10.58 15.30 -4.19
CA HIS A 293 -9.43 15.97 -4.79
C HIS A 293 -8.64 16.73 -3.72
N ALA A 294 -9.32 17.45 -2.84
CA ALA A 294 -8.66 18.16 -1.74
C ALA A 294 -7.93 17.20 -0.80
N VAL A 295 -8.53 16.07 -0.43
CA VAL A 295 -7.93 15.07 0.47
C VAL A 295 -6.73 14.40 -0.19
N ALA A 296 -6.87 13.94 -1.43
CA ALA A 296 -5.77 13.41 -2.22
C ALA A 296 -4.64 14.45 -2.37
N GLY A 297 -5.01 15.71 -2.58
CA GLY A 297 -4.08 16.84 -2.65
C GLY A 297 -3.34 17.08 -1.34
N VAL A 298 -4.04 17.12 -0.20
CA VAL A 298 -3.43 17.30 1.14
C VAL A 298 -2.47 16.16 1.43
N PHE A 299 -2.89 14.91 1.26
CA PHE A 299 -2.01 13.77 1.46
C PHE A 299 -0.86 13.76 0.47
N GLY A 300 -1.07 14.18 -0.78
CA GLY A 300 -0.01 14.36 -1.77
C GLY A 300 1.02 15.42 -1.38
N VAL A 301 0.57 16.57 -0.87
CA VAL A 301 1.44 17.63 -0.34
C VAL A 301 2.23 17.12 0.85
N LEU A 302 1.57 16.47 1.82
CA LEU A 302 2.24 15.92 2.98
C LEU A 302 3.23 14.80 2.62
N ALA A 303 2.86 13.93 1.67
CA ALA A 303 3.74 12.89 1.15
C ALA A 303 4.98 13.50 0.49
N GLY A 304 4.79 14.43 -0.45
CA GLY A 304 5.88 15.11 -1.12
C GLY A 304 6.78 15.90 -0.15
N ALA A 305 6.18 16.62 0.80
CA ALA A 305 6.91 17.34 1.85
C ALA A 305 7.72 16.38 2.74
N ALA A 306 7.12 15.28 3.19
CA ALA A 306 7.81 14.27 4.01
C ALA A 306 8.96 13.61 3.23
N THR A 307 8.79 13.36 1.93
CA THR A 307 9.86 12.89 1.05
C THR A 307 10.98 13.92 0.86
N VAL A 308 10.66 15.20 0.71
CA VAL A 308 11.65 16.29 0.66
C VAL A 308 12.41 16.41 1.97
N VAL A 309 11.71 16.37 3.11
CA VAL A 309 12.34 16.33 4.44
C VAL A 309 13.26 15.11 4.54
N GLY A 310 12.82 13.94 4.07
CA GLY A 310 13.66 12.76 3.98
C GLY A 310 14.92 12.99 3.16
N ALA A 311 14.84 13.70 2.04
CA ALA A 311 15.99 14.03 1.19
C ALA A 311 17.01 14.97 1.88
N LEU A 312 16.52 15.90 2.70
CA LEU A 312 17.34 16.96 3.33
C LEU A 312 17.91 16.57 4.69
N VAL A 313 17.29 15.62 5.37
CA VAL A 313 17.69 15.13 6.69
C VAL A 313 18.59 13.91 6.54
N PRO A 314 19.57 13.68 7.46
CA PRO A 314 20.42 12.50 7.40
C PRO A 314 19.63 11.19 7.29
N GLN A 315 19.91 10.45 6.23
CA GLN A 315 19.37 9.10 5.99
C GLN A 315 20.12 8.04 6.81
N LEU A 316 21.38 8.30 7.15
CA LEU A 316 22.22 7.40 7.93
C LEU A 316 22.83 8.18 9.09
N THR A 317 22.88 7.55 10.24
CA THR A 317 23.59 8.04 11.44
C THR A 317 24.64 7.01 11.82
N VAL A 318 25.79 7.48 12.31
CA VAL A 318 26.90 6.62 12.74
C VAL A 318 27.25 6.99 14.17
N THR A 319 27.82 6.04 14.93
CA THR A 319 28.34 6.30 16.28
C THR A 319 29.23 7.55 16.32
N ALA A 320 29.11 8.31 17.41
CA ALA A 320 29.76 9.60 17.59
C ALA A 320 31.27 9.55 17.28
N GLY A 321 31.73 10.49 16.44
CA GLY A 321 33.14 10.62 16.03
C GLY A 321 33.45 10.10 14.63
N LEU A 322 32.50 9.47 13.93
CA LEU A 322 32.67 9.00 12.56
C LEU A 322 31.78 9.78 11.57
N THR A 323 32.28 9.99 10.36
CA THR A 323 31.53 10.61 9.25
C THR A 323 30.60 9.58 8.60
N ALA A 324 29.30 9.88 8.54
CA ALA A 324 28.34 9.00 7.86
C ALA A 324 28.60 8.95 6.35
N PRO A 325 28.47 7.78 5.70
CA PRO A 325 28.55 7.67 4.25
C PRO A 325 27.39 8.45 3.59
N GLU A 326 27.68 9.12 2.49
CA GLU A 326 26.68 9.90 1.75
C GLU A 326 25.75 8.97 0.95
N ASN A 327 24.44 9.08 1.18
CA ASN A 327 23.44 8.37 0.38
C ASN A 327 23.07 9.20 -0.86
N TYR A 328 23.83 9.04 -1.95
CA TYR A 328 23.57 9.75 -3.21
C TYR A 328 22.18 9.49 -3.79
N ALA A 329 21.63 8.28 -3.61
CA ALA A 329 20.31 7.92 -4.13
C ALA A 329 19.19 8.74 -3.48
N ALA A 330 19.36 9.17 -2.23
CA ALA A 330 18.41 10.04 -1.54
C ALA A 330 18.24 11.42 -2.22
N LYS A 331 19.19 11.87 -3.04
CA LYS A 331 19.06 13.13 -3.81
C LYS A 331 17.91 13.09 -4.82
N LEU A 332 17.51 11.89 -5.28
CA LEU A 332 16.37 11.71 -6.17
C LEU A 332 15.02 11.91 -5.46
N LEU A 333 14.97 11.78 -4.13
CA LEU A 333 13.76 12.05 -3.34
C LEU A 333 13.31 13.51 -3.50
N LEU A 334 14.25 14.43 -3.69
CA LEU A 334 13.96 15.86 -3.80
C LEU A 334 13.11 16.21 -5.04
N PRO A 335 13.52 15.92 -6.29
CA PRO A 335 12.68 16.19 -7.45
C PRO A 335 11.37 15.41 -7.44
N ALA A 336 11.35 14.17 -6.92
CA ALA A 336 10.13 13.38 -6.81
C ALA A 336 9.14 13.98 -5.81
N GLY A 337 9.61 14.32 -4.60
CA GLY A 337 8.79 14.93 -3.56
C GLY A 337 8.28 16.31 -3.94
N VAL A 338 9.10 17.14 -4.59
CA VAL A 338 8.67 18.45 -5.11
C VAL A 338 7.59 18.30 -6.18
N ALA A 339 7.78 17.40 -7.16
CA ALA A 339 6.80 17.18 -8.21
C ALA A 339 5.44 16.73 -7.64
N VAL A 340 5.44 15.77 -6.72
CA VAL A 340 4.21 15.28 -6.08
C VAL A 340 3.58 16.35 -5.19
N ALA A 341 4.35 17.13 -4.44
CA ALA A 341 3.82 18.21 -3.61
C ALA A 341 3.16 19.31 -4.45
N VAL A 342 3.77 19.69 -5.58
CA VAL A 342 3.20 20.69 -6.50
C VAL A 342 1.91 20.18 -7.14
N LEU A 343 1.90 18.94 -7.64
CA LEU A 343 0.69 18.34 -8.22
C LEU A 343 -0.41 18.15 -7.16
N GLY A 344 -0.05 17.79 -5.93
CA GLY A 344 -0.95 17.73 -4.78
C GLY A 344 -1.54 19.10 -4.43
N ALA A 345 -0.74 20.16 -4.49
CA ALA A 345 -1.21 21.53 -4.27
C ALA A 345 -2.19 21.97 -5.37
N TRP A 346 -1.92 21.61 -6.63
CA TRP A 346 -2.85 21.86 -7.73
C TRP A 346 -4.18 21.10 -7.60
N LEU A 347 -4.19 19.91 -6.99
CA LEU A 347 -5.43 19.22 -6.65
C LEU A 347 -6.30 19.97 -5.63
N LEU A 348 -5.73 20.87 -4.83
CA LEU A 348 -6.49 21.73 -3.92
C LEU A 348 -7.25 22.83 -4.67
N ALA A 349 -6.82 23.17 -5.89
CA ALA A 349 -7.46 24.18 -6.72
C ALA A 349 -8.64 23.56 -7.49
N ARG A 350 -9.86 23.80 -7.00
CA ARG A 350 -11.12 23.23 -7.52
C ARG A 350 -11.29 23.36 -9.04
N GLY A 351 -10.80 24.44 -9.65
CA GLY A 351 -10.94 24.69 -11.09
C GLY A 351 -10.06 23.81 -11.99
N VAL A 352 -9.00 23.21 -11.46
CA VAL A 352 -8.04 22.40 -12.24
C VAL A 352 -7.89 20.97 -11.70
N ALA A 353 -8.45 20.67 -10.53
CA ALA A 353 -8.26 19.40 -9.84
C ALA A 353 -8.58 18.17 -10.71
N ALA A 354 -9.74 18.14 -11.36
CA ALA A 354 -10.13 17.04 -12.25
C ALA A 354 -9.15 16.85 -13.44
N ALA A 355 -8.56 17.93 -13.95
CA ALA A 355 -7.60 17.89 -15.05
C ALA A 355 -6.21 17.42 -14.59
N VAL A 356 -5.79 17.79 -13.39
CA VAL A 356 -4.46 17.47 -12.83
C VAL A 356 -4.41 16.08 -12.21
N ARG A 357 -5.54 15.55 -11.72
CA ARG A 357 -5.59 14.29 -11.00
C ARG A 357 -4.95 13.10 -11.72
N PRO A 358 -5.19 12.83 -13.02
CA PRO A 358 -4.53 11.71 -13.69
C PRO A 358 -3.00 11.88 -13.71
N THR A 359 -2.50 13.11 -13.88
CA THR A 359 -1.06 13.42 -13.79
C THR A 359 -0.55 13.12 -12.39
N PHE A 360 -1.22 13.62 -11.35
CA PHE A 360 -0.87 13.37 -9.96
C PHE A 360 -0.77 11.88 -9.62
N LEU A 361 -1.78 11.08 -9.98
CA LEU A 361 -1.82 9.65 -9.67
C LEU A 361 -0.66 8.88 -10.27
N VAL A 362 -0.32 9.15 -11.53
CA VAL A 362 0.83 8.49 -12.18
C VAL A 362 2.14 8.98 -11.56
N SER A 363 2.26 10.29 -11.28
CA SER A 363 3.45 10.87 -10.67
C SER A 363 3.74 10.37 -9.24
N LEU A 364 2.75 9.86 -8.50
CA LEU A 364 2.98 9.23 -7.19
C LEU A 364 3.98 8.06 -7.27
N ALA A 365 4.08 7.37 -8.42
CA ALA A 365 5.05 6.29 -8.62
C ALA A 365 6.52 6.76 -8.56
N ALA A 366 6.78 8.07 -8.71
CA ALA A 366 8.12 8.63 -8.53
C ALA A 366 8.62 8.50 -7.07
N LEU A 367 7.71 8.46 -6.09
CA LEU A 367 8.10 8.29 -4.69
C LEU A 367 8.64 6.89 -4.39
N PRO A 368 7.93 5.77 -4.64
CA PRO A 368 8.49 4.44 -4.43
C PRO A 368 9.70 4.16 -5.33
N LEU A 369 9.75 4.72 -6.55
CA LEU A 369 10.93 4.65 -7.42
C LEU A 369 12.19 5.17 -6.72
N THR A 370 12.11 6.34 -6.10
CA THR A 370 13.25 7.02 -5.47
C THR A 370 13.52 6.54 -4.05
N ALA A 371 12.46 6.23 -3.30
CA ALA A 371 12.56 5.68 -1.97
C ALA A 371 13.19 4.29 -1.95
N ALA A 372 12.85 3.43 -2.92
CA ALA A 372 13.47 2.12 -3.02
C ALA A 372 14.99 2.22 -3.27
N ALA A 373 15.44 3.16 -4.11
CA ALA A 373 16.86 3.39 -4.36
C ALA A 373 17.60 3.92 -3.11
N ALA A 374 16.98 4.85 -2.38
CA ALA A 374 17.53 5.36 -1.13
C ALA A 374 17.60 4.27 -0.05
N LEU A 375 16.54 3.45 0.07
CA LEU A 375 16.43 2.37 1.05
C LEU A 375 17.43 1.24 0.79
N ASP A 376 17.70 0.91 -0.47
CA ASP A 376 18.71 -0.09 -0.85
C ASP A 376 20.11 0.27 -0.30
N THR A 377 20.49 1.55 -0.42
CA THR A 377 21.74 2.07 0.13
C THR A 377 21.76 2.00 1.65
N VAL A 378 20.62 2.30 2.29
CA VAL A 378 20.49 2.20 3.75
C VAL A 378 20.65 0.77 4.22
N LEU A 379 19.89 -0.16 3.64
CA LEU A 379 19.90 -1.57 4.02
C LEU A 379 21.31 -2.18 3.89
N ALA A 380 22.02 -1.82 2.82
CA ALA A 380 23.42 -2.20 2.63
C ALA A 380 24.33 -1.59 3.70
N ALA A 381 24.17 -0.31 4.03
CA ALA A 381 25.00 0.36 5.02
C ALA A 381 24.76 -0.13 6.45
N THR A 382 23.51 -0.45 6.81
CA THR A 382 23.12 -0.95 8.13
C THR A 382 23.59 -2.37 8.42
N GLN A 383 24.15 -3.08 7.44
CA GLN A 383 24.88 -4.34 7.69
C GLN A 383 26.17 -4.10 8.48
N ILE A 384 26.65 -2.86 8.55
CA ILE A 384 27.78 -2.46 9.38
C ILE A 384 27.23 -2.01 10.73
N ALA A 385 27.59 -2.70 11.81
CA ALA A 385 27.02 -2.52 13.16
C ALA A 385 27.04 -1.07 13.70
N VAL A 386 27.95 -0.23 13.21
CA VAL A 386 28.15 1.16 13.63
C VAL A 386 27.19 2.13 12.91
N VAL A 387 26.49 1.68 11.87
CA VAL A 387 25.61 2.49 11.02
C VAL A 387 24.15 2.18 11.33
N GLN A 388 23.37 3.22 11.57
CA GLN A 388 21.95 3.13 11.93
C GLN A 388 21.08 3.97 11.00
N PRO A 389 19.81 3.59 10.78
CA PRO A 389 18.82 4.40 10.09
C PRO A 389 18.69 5.80 10.70
N GLY A 390 18.88 6.83 9.87
CA GLY A 390 18.70 8.22 10.28
C GLY A 390 17.23 8.68 10.20
N PRO A 391 16.91 9.87 10.76
CA PRO A 391 15.57 10.44 10.76
C PRO A 391 14.98 10.66 9.36
N GLY A 392 15.82 10.83 8.34
CA GLY A 392 15.38 10.98 6.96
C GLY A 392 14.63 9.76 6.42
N ILE A 393 14.96 8.55 6.88
CA ILE A 393 14.29 7.31 6.46
C ILE A 393 12.85 7.31 6.96
N TRP A 394 12.63 7.72 8.21
CA TRP A 394 11.31 7.75 8.81
C TRP A 394 10.38 8.76 8.14
N ALA A 395 10.92 9.93 7.78
CA ALA A 395 10.19 10.92 6.98
C ALA A 395 9.82 10.37 5.59
N MET A 396 10.76 9.70 4.91
CA MET A 396 10.52 9.05 3.62
C MET A 396 9.46 7.93 3.72
N ALA A 397 9.56 7.06 4.73
CA ALA A 397 8.61 5.98 4.98
C ALA A 397 7.20 6.50 5.24
N GLY A 398 7.06 7.51 6.11
CA GLY A 398 5.79 8.20 6.33
C GLY A 398 5.25 8.81 5.04
N GLY A 399 6.12 9.41 4.22
CA GLY A 399 5.78 9.94 2.91
C GLY A 399 5.19 8.89 1.97
N LEU A 400 5.74 7.67 1.91
CA LEU A 400 5.20 6.57 1.10
C LEU A 400 3.81 6.12 1.56
N VAL A 401 3.57 6.06 2.87
CA VAL A 401 2.23 5.71 3.41
C VAL A 401 1.22 6.79 3.02
N LEU A 402 1.57 8.07 3.22
CA LEU A 402 0.73 9.20 2.82
C LEU A 402 0.48 9.21 1.30
N ALA A 403 1.49 8.85 0.49
CA ALA A 403 1.38 8.73 -0.95
C ALA A 403 0.40 7.63 -1.37
N ALA A 404 0.45 6.47 -0.71
CA ALA A 404 -0.49 5.38 -0.94
C ALA A 404 -1.92 5.83 -0.63
N VAL A 405 -2.13 6.50 0.50
CA VAL A 405 -3.42 7.09 0.86
C VAL A 405 -3.90 8.10 -0.19
N ALA A 406 -3.02 9.02 -0.61
CA ALA A 406 -3.33 9.98 -1.65
C ALA A 406 -3.70 9.32 -2.98
N GLY A 407 -2.99 8.25 -3.35
CA GLY A 407 -3.26 7.45 -4.54
C GLY A 407 -4.63 6.80 -4.50
N VAL A 408 -5.04 6.27 -3.35
CA VAL A 408 -6.37 5.69 -3.16
C VAL A 408 -7.44 6.76 -3.28
N CYS A 409 -7.31 7.88 -2.54
CA CYS A 409 -8.29 8.97 -2.61
C CYS A 409 -8.42 9.53 -4.03
N GLY A 410 -7.31 9.67 -4.76
CA GLY A 410 -7.32 10.11 -6.15
C GLY A 410 -7.91 9.06 -7.10
N ALA A 411 -7.67 7.77 -6.88
CA ALA A 411 -8.22 6.70 -7.70
C ALA A 411 -9.74 6.58 -7.55
N VAL A 412 -10.26 6.67 -6.32
CA VAL A 412 -11.71 6.68 -6.07
C VAL A 412 -12.35 7.93 -6.67
N ALA A 413 -11.72 9.11 -6.55
CA ALA A 413 -12.20 10.30 -7.28
C ALA A 413 -12.26 10.05 -8.80
N GLY A 414 -11.34 9.23 -9.30
CA GLY A 414 -11.28 8.66 -10.65
C GLY A 414 -12.54 7.96 -11.12
N ALA A 415 -13.02 7.06 -10.27
CA ALA A 415 -14.15 6.21 -10.59
C ALA A 415 -15.48 6.98 -10.49
N VAL A 416 -15.67 7.84 -9.47
CA VAL A 416 -16.81 8.78 -9.40
C VAL A 416 -16.91 9.65 -10.67
N GLU A 417 -15.81 10.26 -11.11
CA GLU A 417 -15.77 11.07 -12.34
C GLU A 417 -16.06 10.31 -13.65
N ARG A 418 -16.08 8.98 -13.62
CA ARG A 418 -16.41 8.13 -14.77
C ARG A 418 -17.92 7.83 -14.79
N GLU A 419 -18.54 7.68 -13.63
CA GLU A 419 -19.98 7.40 -13.49
C GLU A 419 -20.82 8.63 -13.86
N ASP A 420 -20.34 9.84 -13.56
CA ASP A 420 -21.02 11.11 -13.88
C ASP A 420 -21.06 11.47 -15.37
N THR A 421 -20.43 10.67 -16.24
CA THR A 421 -20.35 10.97 -17.68
C THR A 421 -21.05 9.92 -18.51
N GLU A 422 -21.97 10.36 -19.38
CA GLU A 422 -22.61 9.48 -20.34
C GLU A 422 -21.56 8.75 -21.21
N PRO A 423 -21.73 7.44 -21.44
CA PRO A 423 -20.83 6.68 -22.28
C PRO A 423 -20.97 7.13 -23.74
N GLU A 424 -20.03 7.95 -24.20
CA GLU A 424 -19.92 8.28 -25.62
C GLU A 424 -19.52 7.06 -26.46
N PRO A 425 -19.99 6.97 -27.73
CA PRO A 425 -19.54 5.94 -28.65
C PRO A 425 -18.02 5.96 -28.79
N ARG A 426 -17.39 4.79 -28.67
CA ARG A 426 -15.94 4.64 -28.88
C ARG A 426 -15.61 4.95 -30.34
N GLY A 427 -15.01 6.12 -30.59
CA GLY A 427 -14.36 6.42 -31.86
C GLY A 427 -13.09 5.60 -32.06
N GLU A 428 -12.68 5.42 -33.31
CA GLU A 428 -11.40 4.78 -33.63
C GLU A 428 -10.24 5.61 -33.07
N THR A 429 -9.30 4.94 -32.38
CA THR A 429 -8.09 5.59 -31.88
C THR A 429 -7.16 5.96 -33.03
N PRO A 430 -6.77 7.24 -33.20
CA PRO A 430 -5.89 7.65 -34.29
C PRO A 430 -4.54 6.93 -34.24
N VAL A 431 -4.05 6.48 -35.41
CA VAL A 431 -2.75 5.78 -35.56
C VAL A 431 -1.58 6.53 -34.90
N PRO A 432 -1.45 7.87 -34.97
CA PRO A 432 -0.38 8.59 -34.28
C PRO A 432 -0.39 8.43 -32.74
N VAL A 433 -1.58 8.28 -32.14
CA VAL A 433 -1.72 8.04 -30.69
C VAL A 433 -1.23 6.65 -30.34
N LEU A 434 -1.57 5.64 -31.16
CA LEU A 434 -1.10 4.28 -30.96
C LEU A 434 0.42 4.17 -31.13
N ALA A 435 0.98 4.87 -32.14
CA ALA A 435 2.41 4.91 -32.40
C ALA A 435 3.20 5.59 -31.26
N THR A 436 2.71 6.73 -30.74
CA THR A 436 3.33 7.41 -29.61
C THR A 436 3.23 6.60 -28.32
N ALA A 437 2.08 5.96 -28.07
CA ALA A 437 1.90 5.06 -26.93
C ALA A 437 2.86 3.86 -27.00
N PHE A 438 2.86 3.12 -28.12
CA PHE A 438 3.72 1.95 -28.29
C PHE A 438 5.21 2.31 -28.23
N GLY A 439 5.61 3.40 -28.91
CA GLY A 439 6.97 3.91 -28.89
C GLY A 439 7.42 4.31 -27.48
N ALA A 440 6.59 5.05 -26.74
CA ALA A 440 6.88 5.41 -25.35
C ALA A 440 7.00 4.17 -24.44
N GLY A 441 6.10 3.20 -24.60
CA GLY A 441 6.15 1.95 -23.83
C GLY A 441 7.44 1.16 -24.06
N LEU A 442 7.85 0.99 -25.32
CA LEU A 442 9.07 0.28 -25.67
C LEU A 442 10.33 0.99 -25.17
N LEU A 443 10.40 2.32 -25.34
CA LEU A 443 11.51 3.13 -24.83
C LEU A 443 11.55 3.12 -23.29
N ALA A 444 10.40 3.16 -22.62
CA ALA A 444 10.31 3.09 -21.17
C ALA A 444 10.85 1.76 -20.63
N VAL A 445 10.53 0.63 -21.29
CA VAL A 445 11.11 -0.67 -20.92
C VAL A 445 12.63 -0.58 -20.93
N GLY A 446 13.23 -0.03 -21.98
CA GLY A 446 14.67 0.16 -22.05
C GLY A 446 15.23 1.14 -21.00
N ALA A 447 14.51 2.24 -20.72
CA ALA A 447 14.91 3.25 -19.74
C ALA A 447 14.99 2.71 -18.30
N PHE A 448 14.09 1.79 -17.94
CA PHE A 448 14.04 1.17 -16.61
C PHE A 448 14.81 -0.15 -16.53
N ALA A 449 14.90 -0.91 -17.63
CA ALA A 449 15.63 -2.17 -17.66
C ALA A 449 17.15 -1.98 -17.73
N LEU A 450 17.62 -0.94 -18.42
CA LEU A 450 19.05 -0.71 -18.63
C LEU A 450 19.62 0.30 -17.61
N PRO A 451 20.94 0.22 -17.29
CA PRO A 451 21.59 1.14 -16.38
C PRO A 451 21.49 2.60 -16.88
N ALA A 452 21.01 3.49 -16.01
CA ALA A 452 21.02 4.93 -16.27
C ALA A 452 22.43 5.52 -16.11
N VAL A 453 23.16 5.07 -15.10
CA VAL A 453 24.54 5.48 -14.82
C VAL A 453 25.47 4.29 -15.00
N LYS A 454 26.62 4.52 -15.64
CA LYS A 454 27.70 3.52 -15.77
C LYS A 454 29.02 4.10 -15.28
N ALA A 455 29.80 3.30 -14.60
CA ALA A 455 31.19 3.55 -14.23
C ALA A 455 31.91 2.19 -14.09
N ALA A 456 33.24 2.16 -14.16
CA ALA A 456 34.00 0.90 -14.11
C ALA A 456 33.74 0.09 -12.83
N ASP A 457 33.58 0.79 -11.70
CA ASP A 457 33.44 0.18 -10.38
C ASP A 457 31.98 0.22 -9.86
N LEU A 458 31.02 0.59 -10.70
CA LEU A 458 29.61 0.74 -10.32
C LEU A 458 28.74 -0.37 -10.91
N VAL A 459 28.26 -1.26 -10.05
CA VAL A 459 27.21 -2.22 -10.38
C VAL A 459 25.86 -1.62 -10.01
N ALA A 460 25.20 -0.98 -10.98
CA ALA A 460 23.89 -0.37 -10.76
C ALA A 460 22.79 -1.45 -10.59
N PRO A 461 21.79 -1.23 -9.71
CA PRO A 461 20.61 -2.08 -9.64
C PRO A 461 19.84 -2.07 -10.98
N GLY A 462 19.36 -3.25 -11.39
CA GLY A 462 18.62 -3.42 -12.63
C GLY A 462 17.45 -4.40 -12.49
N LEU A 463 16.57 -4.41 -13.50
CA LEU A 463 15.41 -5.32 -13.53
C LEU A 463 15.80 -6.76 -13.90
N PHE A 464 16.83 -6.92 -14.74
CA PHE A 464 17.29 -8.21 -15.22
C PHE A 464 18.67 -8.60 -14.68
N THR A 465 19.39 -7.64 -14.10
CA THR A 465 20.75 -7.80 -13.60
C THR A 465 20.83 -7.16 -12.23
N ASN A 466 21.39 -7.89 -11.24
CA ASN A 466 21.56 -7.40 -9.87
C ASN A 466 20.23 -6.84 -9.28
N PHE A 467 19.25 -7.73 -9.12
CA PHE A 467 17.92 -7.36 -8.64
C PHE A 467 17.96 -7.12 -7.13
N GLN A 468 17.73 -5.87 -6.72
CA GLN A 468 17.82 -5.41 -5.33
C GLN A 468 16.55 -4.66 -4.92
N VAL A 469 16.54 -4.00 -3.75
CA VAL A 469 15.36 -3.23 -3.31
C VAL A 469 15.07 -2.10 -4.29
N ALA A 470 16.11 -1.43 -4.79
CA ALA A 470 15.99 -0.41 -5.84
C ALA A 470 15.29 -0.92 -7.10
N SER A 471 15.44 -2.20 -7.45
CA SER A 471 14.81 -2.82 -8.63
C SER A 471 13.29 -2.90 -8.51
N TRP A 472 12.74 -3.01 -7.29
CA TRP A 472 11.29 -2.89 -7.08
C TRP A 472 10.79 -1.48 -7.38
N GLY A 473 11.56 -0.45 -7.02
CA GLY A 473 11.25 0.94 -7.40
C GLY A 473 11.24 1.13 -8.92
N LEU A 474 12.22 0.56 -9.62
CA LEU A 474 12.27 0.56 -11.09
C LEU A 474 11.06 -0.15 -11.70
N LEU A 475 10.66 -1.29 -11.15
CA LEU A 475 9.53 -2.05 -11.63
C LEU A 475 8.22 -1.28 -11.44
N ILE A 476 8.01 -0.69 -10.26
CA ILE A 476 6.83 0.13 -9.96
C ILE A 476 6.76 1.34 -10.91
N GLY A 477 7.88 2.05 -11.10
CA GLY A 477 7.97 3.17 -12.04
C GLY A 477 7.63 2.75 -13.48
N LEU A 478 8.21 1.64 -13.96
CA LEU A 478 7.93 1.09 -15.29
C LEU A 478 6.45 0.71 -15.45
N LEU A 479 5.89 -0.03 -14.49
CA LEU A 479 4.49 -0.47 -14.53
C LEU A 479 3.53 0.73 -14.52
N ALA A 480 3.83 1.78 -13.74
CA ALA A 480 3.03 3.00 -13.73
C ALA A 480 3.04 3.70 -15.10
N VAL A 481 4.21 3.80 -15.75
CA VAL A 481 4.34 4.37 -17.10
C VAL A 481 3.59 3.53 -18.13
N LEU A 482 3.75 2.20 -18.13
CA LEU A 482 3.05 1.31 -19.06
C LEU A 482 1.53 1.35 -18.85
N ALA A 483 1.07 1.37 -17.60
CA ALA A 483 -0.36 1.51 -17.29
C ALA A 483 -0.90 2.85 -17.79
N ALA A 484 -0.19 3.96 -17.54
CA ALA A 484 -0.60 5.29 -18.00
C ALA A 484 -0.71 5.35 -19.53
N VAL A 485 0.27 4.81 -20.25
CA VAL A 485 0.29 4.75 -21.71
C VAL A 485 -0.83 3.87 -22.26
N ALA A 486 -1.05 2.67 -21.69
CA ALA A 486 -2.12 1.78 -22.09
C ALA A 486 -3.52 2.40 -21.84
N LEU A 487 -3.70 3.07 -20.70
CA LEU A 487 -4.93 3.80 -20.38
C LEU A 487 -5.13 5.00 -21.29
N ALA A 488 -4.07 5.72 -21.68
CA ALA A 488 -4.15 6.90 -22.55
C ALA A 488 -4.70 6.59 -23.96
N VAL A 489 -4.48 5.37 -24.47
CA VAL A 489 -5.06 4.92 -25.75
C VAL A 489 -6.58 4.95 -25.69
N ASN A 490 -7.16 4.46 -24.58
CA ASN A 490 -8.61 4.35 -24.40
C ASN A 490 -9.24 5.55 -23.67
N SER A 491 -8.47 6.59 -23.38
CA SER A 491 -8.92 7.76 -22.61
C SER A 491 -9.32 8.92 -23.53
N ARG A 492 -10.24 9.76 -23.05
CA ARG A 492 -10.58 11.04 -23.68
C ARG A 492 -9.32 11.91 -23.81
N PRO A 493 -9.18 12.73 -24.88
CA PRO A 493 -7.95 13.48 -25.16
C PRO A 493 -7.37 14.27 -23.97
N PRO A 494 -8.13 15.06 -23.17
CA PRO A 494 -7.55 15.77 -22.03
C PRO A 494 -7.06 14.82 -20.92
N ARG A 495 -7.76 13.71 -20.66
CA ARG A 495 -7.34 12.70 -19.67
C ARG A 495 -6.11 11.92 -20.15
N ALA A 496 -6.05 11.59 -21.44
CA ALA A 496 -4.89 10.97 -22.06
C ALA A 496 -3.66 11.88 -21.96
N ALA A 497 -3.80 13.17 -22.25
CA ALA A 497 -2.73 14.15 -22.08
C ALA A 497 -2.21 14.18 -20.63
N ALA A 498 -3.11 14.24 -19.65
CA ALA A 498 -2.76 14.24 -18.24
C ALA A 498 -2.03 12.95 -17.79
N LEU A 499 -2.46 11.77 -18.25
CA LEU A 499 -1.79 10.49 -17.97
C LEU A 499 -0.37 10.46 -18.54
N LEU A 500 -0.19 10.91 -19.80
CA LEU A 500 1.11 10.97 -20.46
C LEU A 500 2.05 11.99 -19.80
N SER A 501 1.54 13.15 -19.37
CA SER A 501 2.30 14.11 -18.57
C SER A 501 2.73 13.51 -17.23
N GLY A 502 1.87 12.76 -16.55
CA GLY A 502 2.20 12.10 -15.29
C GLY A 502 3.29 11.04 -15.47
N ALA A 503 3.23 10.26 -16.55
CA ALA A 503 4.26 9.30 -16.93
C ALA A 503 5.58 10.01 -17.24
N ALA A 504 5.54 11.16 -17.94
CA ALA A 504 6.74 11.94 -18.23
C ALA A 504 7.43 12.41 -16.94
N VAL A 505 6.69 12.83 -15.92
CA VAL A 505 7.26 13.18 -14.60
C VAL A 505 8.03 12.00 -13.98
N VAL A 506 7.45 10.79 -13.97
CA VAL A 506 8.13 9.59 -13.44
C VAL A 506 9.42 9.31 -14.19
N VAL A 507 9.40 9.41 -15.52
CA VAL A 507 10.60 9.17 -16.35
C VAL A 507 11.63 10.30 -16.20
N VAL A 508 11.21 11.55 -16.00
CA VAL A 508 12.12 12.68 -15.69
C VAL A 508 12.87 12.41 -14.39
N VAL A 509 12.21 11.89 -13.35
CA VAL A 509 12.90 11.52 -12.11
C VAL A 509 13.94 10.42 -12.35
N ARG A 510 13.64 9.43 -13.19
CA ARG A 510 14.63 8.43 -13.63
C ARG A 510 15.79 9.05 -14.41
N LEU A 511 15.50 10.02 -15.30
CA LEU A 511 16.52 10.73 -16.09
C LEU A 511 17.47 11.55 -15.21
N LEU A 512 16.97 12.10 -14.10
CA LEU A 512 17.75 12.89 -13.14
C LEU A 512 18.73 12.05 -12.30
N GLU A 513 18.72 10.73 -12.42
CA GLU A 513 19.67 9.88 -11.70
C GLU A 513 21.12 10.21 -12.06
N LEU A 514 21.44 10.41 -13.34
CA LEU A 514 22.81 10.74 -13.75
C LEU A 514 23.32 12.05 -13.11
N PRO A 515 22.67 13.21 -13.29
CA PRO A 515 23.19 14.47 -12.74
C PRO A 515 23.17 14.50 -11.20
N LEU A 516 22.23 13.82 -10.55
CA LEU A 516 22.09 13.89 -9.09
C LEU A 516 22.88 12.82 -8.33
N THR A 517 23.12 11.65 -8.94
CA THR A 517 23.80 10.52 -8.29
C THR A 517 25.16 10.20 -8.89
N GLY A 518 25.54 10.81 -10.02
CA GLY A 518 26.80 10.51 -10.72
C GLY A 518 28.06 10.66 -9.87
N ALA A 519 28.05 11.56 -8.89
CA ALA A 519 29.16 11.75 -7.95
C ALA A 519 29.48 10.50 -7.08
N ARG A 520 28.62 9.48 -7.06
CA ARG A 520 28.84 8.23 -6.32
C ARG A 520 29.94 7.34 -6.89
N ALA A 521 30.38 7.59 -8.12
CA ALA A 521 31.43 6.81 -8.76
C ALA A 521 32.35 7.71 -9.61
N ALA A 522 33.65 7.44 -9.58
CA ALA A 522 34.60 8.10 -10.47
C ALA A 522 34.25 7.78 -11.94
N ASP A 523 34.42 8.77 -12.82
CA ASP A 523 34.14 8.67 -14.26
C ASP A 523 32.71 8.21 -14.62
N ALA A 524 31.74 8.51 -13.74
CA ALA A 524 30.34 8.23 -14.00
C ALA A 524 29.84 8.92 -15.27
N SER A 525 29.27 8.13 -16.19
CA SER A 525 28.77 8.60 -17.47
C SER A 525 27.37 8.05 -17.77
N ALA A 526 26.72 8.63 -18.78
CA ALA A 526 25.40 8.20 -19.22
C ALA A 526 25.42 6.76 -19.74
N GLY A 527 24.69 5.88 -19.06
CA GLY A 527 24.34 4.56 -19.57
C GLY A 527 23.22 4.63 -20.63
N PRO A 528 22.94 3.51 -21.33
CA PRO A 528 21.88 3.45 -22.33
C PRO A 528 20.50 3.85 -21.78
N GLY A 529 20.22 3.52 -20.50
CA GLY A 529 18.96 3.85 -19.85
C GLY A 529 18.69 5.36 -19.78
N THR A 530 19.72 6.19 -19.65
CA THR A 530 19.58 7.66 -19.61
C THR A 530 19.09 8.21 -20.96
N TRP A 531 19.67 7.74 -22.06
CA TRP A 531 19.27 8.17 -23.40
C TRP A 531 17.86 7.71 -23.75
N LEU A 532 17.52 6.48 -23.36
CA LEU A 532 16.17 5.94 -23.56
C LEU A 532 15.14 6.65 -22.66
N ALA A 533 15.50 7.04 -21.44
CA ALA A 533 14.66 7.87 -20.59
C ALA A 533 14.40 9.24 -21.24
N ALA A 534 15.44 9.90 -21.75
CA ALA A 534 15.29 11.18 -22.45
C ALA A 534 14.37 11.05 -23.69
N ALA A 535 14.57 10.03 -24.52
CA ALA A 535 13.71 9.76 -25.67
C ALA A 535 12.25 9.47 -25.23
N THR A 536 12.06 8.69 -24.16
CA THR A 536 10.75 8.39 -23.60
C THR A 536 10.03 9.66 -23.16
N VAL A 537 10.70 10.58 -22.44
CA VAL A 537 10.14 11.86 -22.04
C VAL A 537 9.66 12.66 -23.25
N VAL A 538 10.49 12.77 -24.28
CA VAL A 538 10.14 13.49 -25.52
C VAL A 538 8.89 12.90 -26.16
N VAL A 539 8.82 11.57 -26.33
CA VAL A 539 7.67 10.91 -26.95
C VAL A 539 6.40 11.07 -26.11
N LEU A 540 6.50 10.96 -24.77
CA LEU A 540 5.36 11.17 -23.86
C LEU A 540 4.84 12.60 -23.93
N LEU A 541 5.72 13.61 -23.96
CA LEU A 541 5.32 15.02 -24.06
C LEU A 541 4.71 15.36 -25.43
N ILE A 542 5.24 14.79 -26.51
CA ILE A 542 4.63 14.92 -27.85
C ILE A 542 3.23 14.31 -27.84
N GLY A 543 3.08 13.09 -27.31
CA GLY A 543 1.78 12.43 -27.19
C GLY A 543 0.79 13.26 -26.34
N ALA A 544 1.26 13.83 -25.22
CA ALA A 544 0.45 14.70 -24.37
C ALA A 544 0.00 15.97 -25.11
N ALA A 545 0.90 16.63 -25.84
CA ALA A 545 0.60 17.85 -26.61
C ALA A 545 -0.40 17.59 -27.75
N LEU A 546 -0.25 16.48 -28.48
CA LEU A 546 -1.19 16.07 -29.53
C LEU A 546 -2.59 15.86 -28.95
N ARG A 547 -2.69 15.15 -27.81
CA ARG A 547 -3.97 14.89 -27.14
C ARG A 547 -4.60 16.14 -26.54
N ALA A 548 -3.80 17.06 -26.02
CA ALA A 548 -4.31 18.35 -25.55
C ALA A 548 -4.88 19.20 -26.70
N ALA A 549 -4.21 19.23 -27.86
CA ALA A 549 -4.66 19.96 -29.04
C ALA A 549 -5.95 19.40 -29.68
N GLU A 550 -6.16 18.09 -29.60
CA GLU A 550 -7.43 17.45 -29.98
C GLU A 550 -8.58 17.92 -29.07
N GLY A 551 -8.33 17.96 -27.76
CA GLY A 551 -9.33 18.39 -26.77
C GLY A 551 -9.75 19.86 -26.91
N SER A 552 -8.85 20.75 -27.36
CA SER A 552 -9.19 22.17 -27.58
C SER A 552 -10.06 22.37 -28.81
N LYS A 553 -9.85 21.60 -29.89
CA LYS A 553 -10.64 21.71 -31.13
C LYS A 553 -12.08 21.26 -30.95
N GLY A 554 -12.33 20.27 -30.09
CA GLY A 554 -13.68 19.79 -29.78
C GLY A 554 -14.52 20.72 -28.90
N ARG A 555 -13.92 21.74 -28.25
CA ARG A 555 -14.66 22.76 -27.46
C ARG A 555 -15.04 24.02 -28.26
N SER A 556 -14.47 24.17 -29.46
CA SER A 556 -14.70 25.32 -30.37
C SER A 556 -15.67 25.01 -31.52
N ALA A 557 -16.08 23.76 -31.65
CA ALA A 557 -17.16 23.29 -32.52
C ALA A 557 -18.38 23.03 -31.65
#